data_AF-A0A2W4QYB7-F1
#
_entry.id   AF-A0A2W4QYB7-F1
#
_cell.length_a   1.000
_cell.length_b   1.000
_cell.length_c   1.000
_cell.angle_alpha   90.00
_cell.angle_beta   90.00
_cell.angle_gamma   90.00
#
_symmetry.space_group_name_H-M   'P 1'
#
loop_
_entity.id
_entity.type
_entity.pdbx_description
1 polymer ?
#
loop_
_entity_poly.entity_id
_entity_poly.type
_entity_poly.pdbx_seq_one_letter_code
_entity_poly.pdbx_strand_id
1 'polypeptide(L)'
;MTLVCSRRGLISRIHLKNPPRRDDFDTKRFSLDLFNRGYSIAEIAERRGLKKGTIETHLAHYVREGTLKLDRLVPQEKIASILSALGGDSSLTAIRKRLGSEYSYGEIRLVLAHRDFLREKQMNEVVQSPDL
;
A
#
# COMPACT_ATOMS: atom_id res chain seq x y z
N MET A 1 28.65 13.53 -12.74
CA MET A 1 28.06 14.46 -13.71
C MET A 1 27.91 13.72 -15.03
N THR A 2 26.67 13.75 -15.59
CA THR A 2 26.30 13.55 -17.01
C THR A 2 26.69 12.19 -17.67
N LEU A 3 25.92 11.51 -18.54
CA LEU A 3 24.90 11.87 -19.54
C LEU A 3 24.24 10.52 -19.97
N VAL A 4 22.92 10.31 -19.80
CA VAL A 4 21.87 10.28 -20.86
C VAL A 4 21.77 9.02 -21.76
N CYS A 5 20.51 8.55 -21.85
CA CYS A 5 19.89 7.48 -22.63
C CYS A 5 20.28 7.31 -24.11
N SER A 6 20.07 6.08 -24.63
CA SER A 6 19.18 5.75 -25.77
C SER A 6 19.74 4.62 -26.65
N ARG A 7 19.28 3.35 -26.52
CA ARG A 7 19.38 2.38 -27.64
C ARG A 7 18.81 0.94 -27.53
N ARG A 8 17.85 0.55 -26.69
CA ARG A 8 17.55 -0.90 -26.60
C ARG A 8 16.06 -1.17 -26.46
N GLY A 9 15.46 -1.80 -27.47
CA GLY A 9 14.05 -2.23 -27.47
C GLY A 9 13.68 -2.91 -26.15
N LEU A 10 13.01 -2.16 -25.28
CA LEU A 10 12.61 -2.64 -23.97
C LEU A 10 11.37 -3.51 -24.16
N ILE A 11 11.59 -4.81 -24.32
CA ILE A 11 10.55 -5.79 -24.03
C ILE A 11 10.20 -5.60 -22.56
N SER A 12 8.96 -5.20 -22.31
CA SER A 12 8.46 -4.97 -20.97
C SER A 12 8.65 -6.23 -20.11
N ARG A 13 9.55 -6.16 -19.14
CA ARG A 13 9.86 -7.26 -18.18
C ARG A 13 8.79 -7.41 -17.09
N ILE A 14 7.54 -7.07 -17.39
CA ILE A 14 6.43 -7.19 -16.44
C ILE A 14 6.23 -8.65 -15.99
N HIS A 15 6.59 -9.63 -16.84
CA HIS A 15 6.55 -11.07 -16.50
C HIS A 15 7.65 -11.55 -15.54
N LEU A 16 8.63 -10.72 -15.17
CA LEU A 16 9.68 -11.04 -14.19
C LEU A 16 9.35 -10.59 -12.76
N LYS A 17 8.08 -10.27 -12.48
CA LYS A 17 7.65 -10.01 -11.10
C LYS A 17 7.70 -11.33 -10.34
N ASN A 18 8.86 -11.61 -9.73
CA ASN A 18 9.06 -12.80 -8.90
C ASN A 18 7.89 -12.90 -7.92
N PRO A 19 7.26 -14.09 -7.80
CA PRO A 19 6.30 -14.31 -6.73
C PRO A 19 6.99 -14.01 -5.38
N PRO A 20 6.25 -13.48 -4.39
CA PRO A 20 6.82 -13.21 -3.08
C PRO A 20 7.48 -14.49 -2.55
N ARG A 21 8.75 -14.40 -2.19
CA ARG A 21 9.49 -15.52 -1.62
C ARG A 21 8.95 -15.81 -0.21
N ARG A 22 9.19 -16.99 0.35
CA ARG A 22 8.73 -17.32 1.71
C ARG A 22 9.26 -16.33 2.76
N ASP A 23 10.48 -15.83 2.58
CA ASP A 23 11.08 -14.77 3.41
C ASP A 23 10.34 -13.42 3.31
N ASP A 24 9.67 -13.12 2.19
CA ASP A 24 8.85 -11.90 2.07
C ASP A 24 7.60 -11.94 2.97
N PHE A 25 7.03 -13.12 3.20
CA PHE A 25 5.92 -13.27 4.16
C PHE A 25 6.41 -13.07 5.59
N ASP A 26 7.57 -13.62 5.92
CA ASP A 26 8.17 -13.44 7.24
C ASP A 26 8.54 -11.97 7.50
N THR A 27 9.03 -11.24 6.50
CA THR A 27 9.35 -9.81 6.65
C THR A 27 8.12 -8.92 6.79
N LYS A 28 7.01 -9.22 6.10
CA LYS A 28 5.74 -8.49 6.29
C LYS A 28 5.18 -8.77 7.68
N ARG A 29 5.14 -10.04 8.09
CA ARG A 29 4.63 -10.47 9.40
C ARG A 29 5.40 -9.85 10.55
N PHE A 30 6.73 -9.76 10.43
CA PHE A 30 7.55 -9.10 11.44
C PHE A 30 7.23 -7.59 11.57
N SER A 31 6.90 -6.91 10.46
CA SER A 31 6.44 -5.50 10.52
C SER A 31 5.11 -5.38 11.26
N LEU A 32 4.18 -6.31 10.99
CA LEU A 32 2.87 -6.32 11.63
C LEU A 32 2.96 -6.61 13.12
N ASP A 33 3.80 -7.56 13.53
CA ASP A 33 4.02 -7.89 14.94
C ASP A 33 4.52 -6.68 15.74
N LEU A 34 5.53 -5.97 15.21
CA LEU A 34 6.01 -4.74 15.85
C LEU A 34 4.93 -3.65 15.90
N PHE A 35 4.15 -3.50 14.83
CA PHE A 35 3.03 -2.54 14.84
C PHE A 35 1.97 -2.88 15.89
N ASN A 36 1.65 -4.17 16.05
CA ASN A 36 0.70 -4.64 17.06
C ASN A 36 1.21 -4.46 18.49
N ARG A 37 2.53 -4.47 18.70
CA ARG A 37 3.17 -4.13 19.98
C ARG A 37 3.14 -2.63 20.31
N GLY A 38 2.62 -1.79 19.40
CA GLY A 38 2.46 -0.35 19.61
C GLY A 38 3.58 0.51 19.03
N TYR A 39 4.53 -0.06 18.30
CA TYR A 39 5.57 0.73 17.63
C TYR A 39 4.99 1.48 16.42
N SER A 40 5.39 2.73 16.26
CA SER A 40 5.07 3.54 15.08
C SER A 40 5.82 3.05 13.83
N ILE A 41 5.30 3.38 12.66
CA ILE A 41 5.95 3.07 11.37
C ILE A 41 7.40 3.59 11.33
N ALA A 42 7.66 4.76 11.93
CA ALA A 42 9.00 5.34 11.99
C ALA A 42 9.95 4.50 12.85
N GLU A 43 9.52 4.07 14.03
CA GLU A 43 10.33 3.22 14.92
C GLU A 43 10.55 1.84 14.33
N ILE A 44 9.55 1.26 13.66
CA ILE A 44 9.70 -0.03 12.96
C ILE A 44 10.71 0.10 11.83
N ALA A 45 10.65 1.18 11.06
CA ALA A 45 11.60 1.46 9.99
C ALA A 45 13.03 1.56 10.53
N GLU A 46 13.23 2.30 11.62
CA GLU A 46 14.53 2.43 12.29
C GLU A 46 15.05 1.10 12.84
N ARG A 47 14.24 0.39 13.64
CA ARG A 47 14.59 -0.91 14.24
C ARG A 47 14.97 -1.96 13.21
N ARG A 48 14.35 -1.89 12.03
CA ARG A 48 14.58 -2.84 10.94
C ARG A 48 15.61 -2.36 9.91
N GLY A 49 16.12 -1.14 10.01
CA GLY A 49 16.97 -0.54 8.98
C GLY A 49 16.28 -0.41 7.63
N LEU A 50 14.95 -0.24 7.61
CA LEU A 50 14.14 -0.14 6.39
C LEU A 50 13.62 1.29 6.20
N LYS A 51 13.16 1.60 4.99
CA LYS A 51 12.46 2.87 4.71
C LYS A 51 11.01 2.78 5.18
N LYS A 52 10.45 3.90 5.68
CA LYS A 52 9.02 4.00 6.07
C LYS A 52 8.07 3.49 4.97
N GLY A 53 8.31 3.89 3.72
CA GLY A 53 7.52 3.41 2.57
C GLY A 53 7.55 1.90 2.32
N THR A 54 8.61 1.20 2.74
CA THR A 54 8.68 -0.26 2.69
C THR A 54 7.80 -0.88 3.78
N ILE A 55 7.85 -0.34 4.99
CA ILE A 55 6.99 -0.76 6.11
C ILE A 55 5.51 -0.51 5.78
N GLU A 56 5.17 0.67 5.25
CA GLU A 56 3.82 1.01 4.79
C GLU A 56 3.33 0.03 3.71
N THR A 57 4.21 -0.35 2.77
CA THR A 57 3.89 -1.37 1.76
C THR A 57 3.64 -2.75 2.38
N HIS A 58 4.41 -3.13 3.41
CA HIS A 58 4.16 -4.39 4.13
C HIS A 58 2.80 -4.37 4.84
N LEU A 59 2.47 -3.26 5.51
CA LEU A 59 1.23 -3.11 6.24
C LEU A 59 0.01 -3.00 5.32
N ALA A 60 0.16 -2.43 4.13
CA ALA A 60 -0.90 -2.35 3.12
C ALA A 60 -1.47 -3.71 2.71
N HIS A 61 -0.65 -4.77 2.74
CA HIS A 61 -1.14 -6.12 2.51
C HIS A 61 -2.21 -6.53 3.54
N TYR A 62 -1.95 -6.27 4.83
CA TYR A 62 -2.87 -6.60 5.92
C TYR A 62 -4.08 -5.67 5.98
N VAL A 63 -3.95 -4.44 5.47
CA VAL A 63 -5.10 -3.55 5.28
C VAL A 63 -6.03 -4.08 4.19
N ARG A 64 -5.49 -4.58 3.08
CA ARG A 64 -6.29 -5.23 2.02
C ARG A 64 -7.02 -6.48 2.53
N GLU A 65 -6.38 -7.25 3.39
CA GLU A 65 -7.00 -8.44 3.99
C GLU A 65 -8.03 -8.11 5.10
N GLY A 66 -8.14 -6.84 5.51
CA GLY A 66 -9.00 -6.43 6.61
C GLY A 66 -8.46 -6.74 8.02
N THR A 67 -7.32 -7.43 8.12
CA THR A 67 -6.63 -7.74 9.39
C THR A 67 -6.19 -6.47 10.13
N LEU A 68 -5.83 -5.41 9.38
CA LEU A 68 -5.36 -4.15 9.94
C LEU A 68 -6.23 -2.97 9.50
N LYS A 69 -6.73 -2.19 10.47
CA LYS A 69 -7.53 -0.99 10.18
C LYS A 69 -6.65 0.16 9.68
N LEU A 70 -7.06 0.81 8.59
CA LEU A 70 -6.36 1.94 7.99
C LEU A 70 -6.22 3.13 8.96
N ASP A 71 -7.24 3.38 9.79
CA ASP A 71 -7.29 4.51 10.73
C ASP A 71 -6.16 4.49 11.77
N ARG A 72 -5.55 3.32 12.00
CA ARG A 72 -4.40 3.17 12.90
C ARG A 72 -3.08 3.62 12.28
N LEU A 73 -3.03 3.73 10.95
CA LEU A 73 -1.81 3.99 10.19
C LEU A 73 -1.75 5.40 9.64
N VAL A 74 -2.91 5.90 9.20
CA VAL A 74 -3.02 7.20 8.54
C VAL A 74 -4.17 7.97 9.21
N PRO A 75 -3.98 9.25 9.58
CA PRO A 75 -5.06 10.04 10.16
C PRO A 75 -6.18 10.27 9.14
N GLN A 76 -7.41 10.37 9.63
CA GLN A 76 -8.62 10.46 8.80
C GLN A 76 -8.60 11.63 7.81
N GLU A 77 -8.02 12.78 8.19
CA GLU A 77 -7.89 13.96 7.32
C GLU A 77 -7.04 13.66 6.07
N LYS A 78 -5.95 12.91 6.25
CA LYS A 78 -5.10 12.47 5.13
C LYS A 78 -5.78 11.41 4.29
N ILE A 79 -6.52 10.49 4.91
CA ILE A 79 -7.32 9.50 4.19
C ILE A 79 -8.32 10.20 3.28
N ALA A 80 -9.10 11.14 3.81
CA ALA A 80 -10.08 11.91 3.05
C ALA A 80 -9.43 12.68 1.89
N SER A 81 -8.28 13.31 2.14
CA SER A 81 -7.51 14.03 1.12
C SER A 81 -7.02 13.10 0.00
N ILE A 82 -6.51 11.92 0.35
CA ILE A 82 -6.08 10.92 -0.64
C ILE A 82 -7.28 10.42 -1.44
N LEU A 83 -8.39 10.09 -0.78
CA LEU A 83 -9.61 9.60 -1.40
C LEU A 83 -10.21 10.63 -2.37
N SER A 84 -10.21 11.92 -2.04
CA SER A 84 -10.69 12.97 -2.94
C SER A 84 -9.77 13.18 -4.15
N ALA A 85 -8.47 12.93 -3.98
CA ALA A 85 -7.50 12.94 -5.06
C ALA A 85 -7.53 11.67 -5.93
N LEU A 86 -8.24 10.62 -5.52
CA LEU A 86 -8.49 9.46 -6.37
C LEU A 86 -9.47 9.86 -7.48
N GLY A 87 -8.93 10.16 -8.67
CA GLY A 87 -9.69 10.07 -9.92
C GLY A 87 -9.94 8.61 -10.30
N GLY A 88 -10.40 8.34 -11.53
CA GLY A 88 -10.61 6.99 -12.09
C GLY A 88 -9.35 6.09 -12.07
N ASP A 89 -8.86 5.64 -13.23
CA ASP A 89 -7.62 4.84 -13.28
C ASP A 89 -6.36 5.71 -13.11
N SER A 90 -6.24 6.34 -11.94
CA SER A 90 -5.12 7.20 -11.59
C SER A 90 -3.96 6.37 -11.02
N SER A 91 -2.79 6.47 -11.65
CA SER A 91 -1.58 5.83 -11.14
C SER A 91 -1.11 6.45 -9.82
N LEU A 92 -0.37 5.68 -9.00
CA LEU A 92 0.22 6.16 -7.73
C LEU A 92 1.00 7.48 -7.91
N THR A 93 1.75 7.59 -9.00
CA THR A 93 2.53 8.79 -9.33
C THR A 93 1.64 9.98 -9.64
N ALA A 94 0.53 9.78 -10.35
CA ALA A 94 -0.43 10.83 -10.66
C ALA A 94 -1.14 11.33 -9.39
N ILE A 95 -1.55 10.42 -8.51
CA ILE A 95 -2.19 10.76 -7.23
C ILE A 95 -1.23 11.58 -6.37
N ARG A 96 0.02 11.14 -6.21
CA ARG A 96 1.03 11.89 -5.45
C ARG A 96 1.29 13.27 -6.05
N LYS A 97 1.33 13.39 -7.38
CA LYS A 97 1.54 14.69 -8.04
C LYS A 97 0.41 15.69 -7.74
N ARG A 98 -0.83 15.21 -7.59
CA ARG A 98 -1.98 16.05 -7.21
C ARG A 98 -1.95 16.46 -5.73
N LEU A 99 -1.54 15.54 -4.86
CA LEU A 99 -1.50 15.74 -3.42
C LEU A 99 -0.30 16.55 -2.92
N GLY A 100 0.84 16.45 -3.60
CA GLY A 100 2.10 17.08 -3.21
C GLY A 100 3.07 16.13 -2.48
N SER A 101 4.24 16.67 -2.10
CA SER A 101 5.33 15.91 -1.46
C SER A 101 5.02 15.45 -0.03
N GLU A 102 4.03 16.06 0.62
CA GLU A 102 3.58 15.77 1.98
C GLU A 102 3.01 14.35 2.16
N TYR A 103 2.60 13.73 1.06
CA TYR A 103 2.03 12.40 1.02
C TYR A 103 3.06 11.39 0.50
N SER A 104 3.37 10.41 1.32
CA SER A 104 4.25 9.29 0.95
C SER A 104 3.54 8.36 -0.05
N TYR A 105 4.33 7.66 -0.86
CA TYR A 105 3.78 6.63 -1.74
C TYR A 105 3.15 5.46 -0.97
N GLY A 106 3.60 5.19 0.26
CA GLY A 106 3.04 4.12 1.07
C GLY A 106 1.72 4.52 1.72
N GLU A 107 1.54 5.76 2.18
CA GLU A 107 0.22 6.28 2.60
C GLU A 107 -0.82 6.13 1.49
N ILE A 108 -0.48 6.52 0.26
CA ILE A 108 -1.40 6.38 -0.88
C ILE A 108 -1.73 4.89 -1.13
N ARG A 109 -0.75 3.99 -1.01
CA ARG A 109 -0.96 2.54 -1.15
C ARG A 109 -1.86 1.97 -0.06
N LEU A 110 -1.72 2.44 1.18
CA LEU A 110 -2.55 2.03 2.31
C LEU A 110 -4.02 2.38 2.05
N VAL A 111 -4.30 3.60 1.59
CA VAL A 111 -5.66 4.03 1.25
C VAL A 111 -6.24 3.21 0.08
N LEU A 112 -5.44 2.96 -0.96
CA LEU A 112 -5.88 2.11 -2.08
C LEU A 112 -6.18 0.67 -1.64
N ALA A 113 -5.33 0.08 -0.79
CA ALA A 113 -5.54 -1.24 -0.24
C ALA A 113 -6.85 -1.31 0.57
N HIS A 114 -7.17 -0.27 1.33
CA HIS A 114 -8.43 -0.18 2.05
C HIS A 114 -9.63 -0.05 1.11
N ARG A 115 -9.51 0.73 0.02
CA ARG A 115 -10.55 0.82 -1.01
C ARG A 115 -10.83 -0.53 -1.66
N ASP A 116 -9.77 -1.29 -1.96
CA ASP A 116 -9.88 -2.64 -2.52
C ASP A 116 -10.61 -3.57 -1.54
N PHE A 117 -10.21 -3.56 -0.27
CA PHE A 117 -10.89 -4.32 0.80
C PHE A 117 -12.39 -3.99 0.90
N LEU A 118 -12.76 -2.71 0.86
CA LEU A 118 -14.16 -2.29 0.93
C LEU A 118 -14.96 -2.75 -0.29
N ARG A 119 -14.36 -2.75 -1.50
CA ARG A 119 -15.00 -3.26 -2.72
C ARG A 119 -15.21 -4.77 -2.65
N GLU A 120 -14.22 -5.51 -2.19
CA GLU A 120 -14.30 -6.97 -2.03
C GLU A 120 -15.32 -7.35 -0.95
N LYS A 121 -15.36 -6.62 0.17
CA LYS A 121 -16.35 -6.82 1.23
C LYS A 121 -17.79 -6.61 0.72
N GLN A 122 -18.04 -5.56 -0.05
CA GLN A 122 -19.36 -5.31 -0.64
C GLN A 122 -19.77 -6.41 -1.64
N MET A 123 -18.82 -7.01 -2.37
CA MET A 123 -19.12 -8.17 -3.23
C MET A 123 -19.45 -9.43 -2.42
N ASN A 124 -18.81 -9.64 -1.27
CA ASN A 124 -19.02 -10.85 -0.47
C ASN A 124 -20.34 -10.82 0.32
N GLU A 125 -20.83 -9.65 0.72
CA GLU A 125 -22.11 -9.49 1.43
C GLU A 125 -23.33 -9.73 0.52
N VAL A 126 -23.23 -9.46 -0.78
CA VAL A 126 -24.32 -9.70 -1.75
C VAL A 126 -24.55 -11.19 -2.05
N VAL A 127 -23.57 -12.05 -1.76
CA VAL A 127 -23.62 -13.50 -2.05
C VAL A 127 -24.31 -14.30 -0.92
N GLN A 128 -24.61 -13.68 0.22
CA GLN A 128 -25.22 -14.33 1.39
C GLN A 128 -26.71 -14.03 1.61
N SER A 129 -27.38 -13.43 0.63
CA SER A 129 -28.85 -13.46 0.54
C SER A 129 -29.25 -14.66 -0.33
N PRO A 130 -29.52 -15.85 0.22
CA PRO A 130 -30.30 -16.83 -0.52
C PRO A 130 -31.67 -16.19 -0.75
N ASP A 131 -32.02 -16.06 -2.03
CA ASP A 131 -33.35 -15.69 -2.48
C ASP A 131 -34.39 -16.64 -1.83
N LEU A 132 -35.36 -16.03 -1.13
CA LEU A 132 -36.67 -16.54 -0.66
C LEU A 132 -36.74 -17.79 0.24
#